data_AF-A0A2T2ZRZ4-F1
#
_entry.id   AF-A0A2T2ZRZ4-F1
#
_cell.length_a   1.000
_cell.length_b   1.000
_cell.length_c   1.000
_cell.angle_alpha   90.00
_cell.angle_beta   90.00
_cell.angle_gamma   90.00
#
_symmetry.space_group_name_H-M   'P 1'
#
loop_
_entity.id
_entity.type
_entity.pdbx_description
1 polymer ?
#
loop_
_entity_poly.entity_id
_entity_poly.type
_entity_poly.pdbx_seq_one_letter_code
_entity_poly.pdbx_strand_id
1 'polypeptide(L)'
;MAHPSITLAIVVGLKDDHYGEVVGAFLDGQKDVSSHLSKAEVREWVTKRLGRHKAPAHIFWMGDGDIPATAPLTGSGKVRKFELAKIGEDVLKKQAGKTAKL
;
A
#
# COMPACT_ATOMS: atom_id res chain seq x y z
N MET A 1 0.65 18.11 -4.73
CA MET A 1 0.05 16.76 -4.83
C MET A 1 0.34 16.21 -6.23
N ALA A 2 0.84 14.97 -6.36
CA ALA A 2 1.43 14.49 -7.62
C ALA A 2 0.45 13.76 -8.56
N HIS A 3 -0.53 13.03 -8.00
CA HIS A 3 -1.63 12.38 -8.71
C HIS A 3 -2.95 12.94 -8.15
N PRO A 4 -3.91 13.38 -8.97
CA PRO A 4 -5.15 14.02 -8.47
C PRO A 4 -5.99 13.08 -7.58
N SER A 5 -6.08 11.80 -7.94
CA SER A 5 -6.88 10.81 -7.20
C SER A 5 -6.24 10.24 -5.92
N ILE A 6 -5.04 10.70 -5.51
CA ILE A 6 -4.34 10.18 -4.31
C ILE A 6 -4.14 11.34 -3.32
N THR A 7 -4.78 11.23 -2.17
CA THR A 7 -4.75 12.25 -1.10
C THR A 7 -3.60 11.99 -0.11
N LEU A 8 -3.30 10.72 0.16
CA LEU A 8 -2.20 10.30 1.03
C LEU A 8 -1.50 9.08 0.42
N ALA A 9 -0.18 9.05 0.53
CA ALA A 9 0.62 7.88 0.18
C ALA A 9 1.67 7.62 1.28
N ILE A 10 1.60 6.46 1.90
CA ILE A 10 2.60 6.00 2.88
C ILE A 10 3.28 4.77 2.31
N VAL A 11 4.59 4.88 2.08
CA VAL A 11 5.41 3.82 1.50
C VAL A 11 6.28 3.19 2.58
N VAL A 12 6.30 1.86 2.60
CA VAL A 12 7.04 0.99 3.53
C VAL A 12 7.74 -0.15 2.78
N GLY A 13 8.79 -0.71 3.38
CA GLY A 13 9.33 -2.01 2.96
C GLY A 13 8.48 -3.12 3.56
N LEU A 14 8.23 -4.16 2.78
CA LEU A 14 7.57 -5.39 3.22
C LEU A 14 8.49 -6.56 2.96
N LYS A 15 8.55 -7.50 3.90
CA LYS A 15 9.36 -8.71 3.73
C LYS A 15 8.93 -9.52 2.50
N ASP A 16 9.93 -9.93 1.72
CA ASP A 16 9.78 -10.77 0.53
C ASP A 16 10.84 -11.86 0.53
N ASP A 17 10.47 -13.10 0.21
CA ASP A 17 11.37 -14.25 0.31
C ASP A 17 12.47 -14.25 -0.76
N HIS A 18 12.25 -13.58 -1.90
CA HIS A 18 13.21 -13.55 -3.01
C HIS A 18 14.07 -12.29 -2.99
N TYR A 19 13.44 -11.12 -2.79
CA TYR A 19 14.09 -9.81 -2.84
C TYR A 19 14.52 -9.30 -1.46
N GLY A 20 14.20 -10.01 -0.38
CA GLY A 20 14.40 -9.57 1.01
C GLY A 20 13.35 -8.55 1.44
N GLU A 21 13.26 -7.43 0.70
CA GLU A 21 12.22 -6.42 0.84
C GLU A 21 11.65 -5.97 -0.51
N VAL A 22 10.35 -5.71 -0.54
CA VAL A 22 9.65 -5.10 -1.67
C VAL A 22 8.86 -3.86 -1.23
N VAL A 23 8.53 -3.01 -2.20
CA VAL A 23 7.81 -1.76 -1.94
C VAL A 23 6.32 -2.04 -1.69
N GLY A 24 5.85 -1.68 -0.49
CA GLY A 24 4.43 -1.61 -0.14
C GLY A 24 3.92 -0.16 -0.09
N ALA A 25 2.77 0.10 -0.70
CA ALA A 25 2.14 1.42 -0.72
C ALA A 25 0.74 1.38 -0.09
N PHE A 26 0.54 2.18 0.96
CA PHE A 26 -0.76 2.45 1.57
C PHE A 26 -1.27 3.79 1.05
N LEU A 27 -2.40 3.76 0.36
CA LEU A 27 -2.93 4.90 -0.39
C LEU A 27 -4.30 5.28 0.14
N ASP A 28 -4.52 6.58 0.33
CA ASP A 28 -5.86 7.13 0.51
C ASP A 28 -6.29 7.82 -0.78
N GLY A 29 -7.54 7.58 -1.16
CA GLY A 29 -8.14 8.13 -2.36
C GLY A 29 -8.83 9.47 -2.11
N GLN A 30 -9.31 10.09 -3.17
CA GLN A 30 -10.21 11.22 -3.05
C GLN A 30 -11.63 10.73 -2.72
N LYS A 31 -12.25 11.30 -1.69
CA LYS A 31 -13.55 10.85 -1.16
C LYS A 31 -14.72 11.05 -2.13
N ASP A 32 -14.57 11.97 -3.09
CA ASP A 32 -15.62 12.35 -4.04
C ASP A 32 -15.61 11.48 -5.32
N VAL A 33 -14.73 10.48 -5.40
CA VAL A 33 -14.63 9.57 -6.55
C VAL A 33 -15.26 8.24 -6.16
N SER A 34 -16.13 7.71 -7.03
CA SER A 34 -16.90 6.48 -6.79
C SER A 34 -16.03 5.23 -6.60
N SER A 35 -14.79 5.25 -7.07
CA SER A 35 -13.86 4.14 -6.95
C SER A 35 -12.42 4.61 -6.96
N HIS A 36 -11.56 3.88 -6.25
CA HIS A 36 -10.12 4.06 -6.32
C HIS A 36 -9.56 3.68 -7.70
N LEU A 37 -8.37 4.19 -8.02
CA LEU A 37 -7.59 3.67 -9.14
C LEU A 37 -7.36 2.18 -8.97
N SER A 38 -7.32 1.44 -10.08
CA SER A 38 -6.87 0.07 -10.04
C SER A 38 -5.39 0.00 -9.61
N LYS A 39 -5.00 -1.12 -8.99
CA LYS A 39 -3.60 -1.35 -8.62
C LYS A 39 -2.67 -1.37 -9.84
N ALA A 40 -3.19 -1.68 -11.03
CA ALA A 40 -2.44 -1.65 -12.27
C ALA A 40 -2.13 -0.21 -12.71
N GLU A 41 -3.14 0.67 -12.71
CA GLU A 41 -2.97 2.09 -13.06
C GLU A 41 -1.99 2.79 -12.11
N VAL A 42 -2.07 2.51 -10.81
CA VAL A 42 -1.10 3.05 -9.84
C VAL A 42 0.32 2.62 -10.18
N ARG A 43 0.55 1.32 -10.44
CA ARG A 43 1.89 0.81 -10.80
C ARG A 43 2.40 1.39 -12.11
N GLU A 44 1.54 1.50 -13.11
CA GLU A 44 1.89 2.06 -14.41
C GLU A 44 2.29 3.53 -14.28
N TRP A 45 1.51 4.31 -13.52
CA TRP A 45 1.81 5.70 -13.25
C TRP A 45 3.15 5.88 -12.54
N VAL A 46 3.43 5.08 -11.50
CA VAL A 46 4.72 5.12 -10.80
C VAL A 46 5.85 4.70 -11.73
N THR A 47 5.66 3.65 -12.53
CA THR A 47 6.65 3.15 -13.49
C THR A 47 7.02 4.22 -14.51
N LYS A 48 6.02 4.91 -15.09
CA LYS A 48 6.23 5.98 -16.08
C LYS A 48 7.02 7.16 -15.51
N ARG A 49 6.83 7.49 -14.23
CA ARG A 49 7.48 8.65 -13.59
C ARG A 49 8.83 8.34 -12.96
N LEU A 50 8.96 7.19 -12.32
CA LEU A 50 10.08 6.86 -11.43
C LEU A 50 10.87 5.63 -11.87
N GLY A 51 10.39 4.89 -12.86
CA GLY A 51 10.97 3.64 -13.33
C GLY A 51 10.39 2.41 -12.62
N ARG A 52 10.46 1.26 -13.31
CA ARG A 52 9.82 0.00 -12.90
C ARG A 52 10.23 -0.48 -11.51
N HIS A 53 11.50 -0.31 -11.13
CA HIS A 53 12.04 -0.77 -9.84
C HIS A 53 11.49 0.02 -8.63
N LYS A 54 10.82 1.16 -8.86
CA LYS A 54 10.15 1.95 -7.80
C LYS A 54 8.64 1.69 -7.75
N ALA A 55 8.09 0.90 -8.68
CA ALA A 55 6.68 0.57 -8.66
C ALA A 55 6.37 -0.35 -7.45
N PRO A 56 5.30 -0.07 -6.69
CA PRO A 56 4.95 -0.89 -5.54
C PRO A 56 4.57 -2.31 -5.95
N ALA A 57 5.22 -3.30 -5.32
CA ALA A 57 4.84 -4.70 -5.46
C ALA A 57 3.44 -4.93 -4.86
N HIS A 58 3.14 -4.27 -3.73
CA HIS A 58 1.85 -4.36 -3.06
C HIS A 58 1.23 -2.98 -2.85
N ILE A 59 -0.06 -2.87 -3.16
CA ILE A 59 -0.86 -1.65 -2.98
C ILE A 59 -2.05 -2.00 -2.09
N PHE A 60 -2.24 -1.18 -1.06
CA PHE A 60 -3.30 -1.25 -0.07
C PHE A 60 -4.06 0.08 -0.08
N TRP A 61 -5.37 0.02 -0.23
CA TRP A 61 -6.24 1.19 -0.08
C TRP A 61 -6.67 1.30 1.38
N MET A 62 -6.54 2.50 1.95
CA MET A 62 -6.92 2.77 3.34
C MET A 62 -8.43 2.57 3.50
N GLY A 63 -8.84 1.75 4.48
CA GLY A 63 -10.25 1.42 4.72
C GLY A 63 -10.76 0.20 3.96
N ASP A 64 -9.97 -0.38 3.06
CA ASP A 64 -10.33 -1.62 2.35
C ASP A 64 -9.95 -2.87 3.17
N GLY A 65 -10.93 -3.73 3.45
CA GLY A 65 -10.70 -5.02 4.09
C GLY A 65 -10.04 -4.90 5.47
N ASP A 66 -8.88 -5.56 5.63
CA ASP A 66 -8.09 -5.55 6.88
C ASP A 66 -7.17 -4.31 7.02
N ILE A 67 -7.27 -3.34 6.11
CA ILE A 67 -6.42 -2.14 6.10
C ILE A 67 -7.12 -1.00 6.86
N PRO A 68 -6.43 -0.33 7.79
CA PRO A 68 -7.04 0.74 8.58
C PRO A 68 -7.46 1.92 7.68
N ALA A 69 -8.57 2.57 8.02
CA ALA A 69 -9.06 3.76 7.32
C ALA A 69 -8.17 5.00 7.54
N THR A 70 -7.38 5.02 8.61
CA THR A 70 -6.44 6.11 8.92
C THR A 70 -5.08 5.56 9.32
N ALA A 71 -4.03 6.34 9.06
CA ALA A 71 -2.68 5.92 9.40
C ALA A 71 -2.48 5.97 10.94
N PRO A 72 -1.85 4.95 11.54
CA PRO A 72 -1.49 5.02 12.95
C PRO A 72 -0.48 6.16 13.17
N LEU A 73 -0.77 7.03 14.14
CA LEU A 73 0.05 8.20 14.47
C LEU A 73 0.67 8.08 15.86
N THR A 74 1.85 8.65 16.07
CA THR A 74 2.43 8.87 17.40
C THR A 74 1.66 9.96 18.15
N GLY A 75 1.92 10.14 19.45
CA GLY A 75 1.33 11.25 20.23
C GLY A 75 1.64 12.65 19.68
N SER A 76 2.66 12.79 18.81
CA SER A 76 3.01 14.03 18.12
C SER A 76 2.47 14.10 16.68
N GLY A 77 1.60 13.17 16.25
CA GLY A 77 1.02 13.14 14.92
C GLY A 77 1.91 12.57 13.80
N LYS A 78 3.05 11.94 14.10
CA LYS A 78 3.91 11.31 13.07
C LYS A 78 3.40 9.92 12.71
N VAL A 79 3.45 9.55 11.44
CA VAL A 79 3.03 8.22 10.97
C VAL A 79 3.94 7.12 11.54
N ARG A 80 3.33 6.09 12.14
CA ARG A 80 4.00 4.88 12.63
C ARG A 80 4.11 3.82 11.53
N LYS A 81 5.06 4.04 10.61
CA LYS A 81 5.27 3.17 9.43
C LYS A 81 5.50 1.70 9.76
N PHE A 82 6.14 1.38 10.89
CA PHE A 82 6.39 0.00 11.30
C PHE A 82 5.09 -0.78 11.57
N GLU A 83 4.05 -0.11 12.07
CA GLU A 83 2.73 -0.74 12.28
C GLU A 83 2.07 -1.04 10.93
N LEU A 84 2.15 -0.10 9.98
CA LEU A 84 1.64 -0.33 8.62
C LEU A 84 2.39 -1.44 7.89
N ALA A 85 3.72 -1.53 8.04
CA ALA A 85 4.51 -2.63 7.48
C ALA A 85 4.01 -3.99 8.03
N LYS A 86 3.85 -4.09 9.36
CA LYS A 86 3.32 -5.29 10.01
C LYS A 86 1.91 -5.66 9.50
N ILE A 87 1.01 -4.68 9.39
CA ILE A 87 -0.34 -4.88 8.84
C ILE A 87 -0.26 -5.41 7.41
N GLY A 88 0.58 -4.80 6.56
CA GLY A 88 0.78 -5.24 5.18
C GLY A 88 1.26 -6.68 5.10
N GLU A 89 2.27 -7.04 5.90
CA GLU A 89 2.80 -8.40 5.96
C GLU A 89 1.76 -9.42 6.44
N ASP A 90 0.97 -9.08 7.46
CA ASP A 90 -0.07 -9.98 7.99
C ASP A 90 -1.17 -10.21 6.96
N VAL A 91 -1.55 -9.18 6.20
CA VAL A 91 -2.51 -9.32 5.08
C VAL A 91 -1.95 -10.22 3.99
N LEU A 92 -0.68 -10.07 3.61
CA LEU A 92 -0.03 -10.92 2.60
C LEU A 92 0.06 -12.38 3.05
N LYS A 93 0.43 -12.64 4.31
CA LYS A 93 0.44 -14.00 4.88
C LYS A 93 -0.93 -14.66 4.83
N LYS A 94 -1.99 -13.92 5.19
CA LYS A 94 -3.38 -14.43 5.11
C LYS A 94 -3.77 -14.75 3.66
N GLN A 95 -3.37 -13.93 2.70
CA GLN A 95 -3.66 -14.16 1.27
C GLN A 95 -2.94 -15.40 0.76
N ALA A 96 -1.64 -15.55 1.05
CA ALA A 96 -0.87 -16.74 0.67
C ALA A 96 -1.46 -18.04 1.26
N GLY A 97 -1.87 -18.01 2.53
CA GLY A 97 -2.49 -19.15 3.20
C GLY A 97 -3.89 -19.52 2.65
N LYS A 98 -4.62 -18.57 2.04
CA LYS A 98 -5.88 -18.85 1.34
C LYS A 98 -5.65 -19.52 -0.01
N THR A 99 -4.66 -19.04 -0.77
CA THR A 99 -4.30 -19.63 -2.08
C THR A 99 -3.75 -21.05 -1.95
N ALA A 100 -3.01 -21.36 -0.88
CA ALA A 100 -2.45 -22.69 -0.65
C ALA A 100 -3.46 -23.76 -0.16
N LYS A 101 -4.70 -23.37 0.18
CA LYS A 101 -5.76 -24.26 0.69
C LYS A 101 -6.83 -24.61 -0.36
N LEU A 102 -6.70 -24.09 -1.58
CA LEU A 102 -7.53 -24.39 -2.74
C LEU A 102 -6.80 -25.39 -3.64
#